data_AF-A0A354XHC5-F1
#
_entry.id   AF-A0A354XHC5-F1
#
_cell.length_a   1.000
_cell.length_b   1.000
_cell.length_c   1.000
_cell.angle_alpha   90.00
_cell.angle_beta   90.00
_cell.angle_gamma   90.00
#
_symmetry.space_group_name_H-M   'P 1'
#
loop_
_entity.id
_entity.type
_entity.pdbx_description
1 polymer ?
#
loop_
_entity_poly.entity_id
_entity_poly.type
_entity_poly.pdbx_seq_one_letter_code
_entity_poly.pdbx_strand_id
1 'polypeptide(L)' 'RTRTLIEQADLVVVRFGDKYKQWNAAFDAGYCAALAKPYITLHSEEIVHPLKEVDAQAQAWCTTTDQVVETLR' A
#
# COMPACT_ATOMS: atom_id res chain seq x y z
N ARG A 1 15.94 8.51 0.29
CA ARG A 1 15.13 8.87 1.49
C ARG A 1 13.97 7.88 1.69
N THR A 2 12.96 7.84 0.83
CA THR A 2 11.79 6.94 0.97
C THR A 2 12.21 5.48 1.14
N ARG A 3 13.10 4.98 0.27
CA ARG A 3 13.70 3.64 0.40
C ARG A 3 14.23 3.33 1.80
N THR A 4 15.08 4.20 2.35
CA THR A 4 15.67 4.02 3.68
C THR A 4 14.60 3.96 4.78
N LEU A 5 13.53 4.77 4.65
CA LEU A 5 12.42 4.75 5.59
C LEU A 5 11.57 3.49 5.46
N ILE A 6 11.36 2.97 4.24
CA ILE A 6 10.68 1.67 4.02
C ILE A 6 11.49 0.54 4.64
N GLU A 7 12.82 0.54 4.47
CA GLU A 7 13.70 -0.46 5.06
C GLU A 7 13.68 -0.45 6.60
N GLN A 8 13.55 0.74 7.20
CA GLN A 8 13.47 0.93 8.65
C GLN A 8 12.07 0.74 9.23
N ALA A 9 11.02 0.76 8.41
CA ALA A 9 9.65 0.61 8.87
C ALA A 9 9.37 -0.85 9.28
N ASP A 10 8.54 -1.01 10.31
CA ASP A 10 7.94 -2.29 10.68
C ASP A 10 6.77 -2.63 9.75
N LEU A 11 6.01 -1.61 9.33
CA LEU A 11 4.88 -1.72 8.40
C LEU A 11 4.71 -0.42 7.60
N VAL A 12 4.23 -0.52 6.36
CA VAL A 12 3.97 0.62 5.48
C VAL A 12 2.48 0.69 5.11
N VAL A 13 1.90 1.89 5.09
CA VAL A 13 0.57 2.13 4.50
C VAL A 13 0.74 2.85 3.17
N VAL A 14 0.35 2.20 2.07
CA VAL A 14 0.44 2.75 0.72
C VAL A 14 -0.93 3.28 0.31
N ARG A 15 -1.08 4.60 0.31
CA ARG A 15 -2.31 5.27 -0.08
C ARG A 15 -2.29 5.65 -1.56
N PHE A 16 -3.29 5.19 -2.32
CA PHE A 16 -3.52 5.64 -3.69
C PHE A 16 -4.61 6.71 -3.69
N GLY A 17 -4.27 7.90 -4.20
CA GLY A 17 -5.21 8.98 -4.40
C GLY A 17 -6.13 8.77 -5.61
N ASP A 18 -7.18 9.57 -5.66
CA ASP A 18 -8.20 9.64 -6.72
C ASP A 18 -7.71 10.35 -7.99
N LYS A 19 -6.64 11.16 -7.88
CA LYS A 19 -6.11 11.97 -8.97
C LYS A 19 -4.80 11.40 -9.50
N TYR A 20 -4.64 11.49 -10.82
CA TYR A 20 -3.45 11.06 -11.55
C TYR A 20 -3.12 9.57 -11.39
N LYS A 21 -2.21 9.09 -12.24
CA LYS A 21 -1.73 7.72 -12.12
C LYS A 21 -0.66 7.66 -11.02
N GLN A 22 -0.96 6.97 -9.93
CA GLN A 22 -0.15 6.88 -8.71
C GLN A 22 1.02 5.87 -8.85
N TRP A 23 1.83 6.00 -9.90
CA TRP A 23 2.89 5.04 -10.22
C TRP A 23 3.97 4.94 -9.16
N ASN A 24 4.30 6.05 -8.49
CA ASN A 24 5.27 6.05 -7.40
C ASN A 24 4.78 5.22 -6.21
N ALA A 25 3.47 5.31 -5.88
CA ALA A 25 2.88 4.51 -4.81
C ALA A 25 2.89 3.01 -5.15
N ALA A 26 2.54 2.66 -6.40
CA ALA A 26 2.63 1.28 -6.87
C ALA A 26 4.07 0.74 -6.83
N PHE A 27 5.06 1.58 -7.20
CA PHE A 27 6.47 1.23 -7.12
C PHE A 27 6.93 1.00 -5.68
N ASP A 28 6.56 1.89 -4.76
CA ASP A 28 6.90 1.75 -3.34
C ASP A 28 6.25 0.50 -2.72
N ALA A 29 5.01 0.15 -3.11
CA ALA A 29 4.36 -1.09 -2.71
C ALA A 29 5.10 -2.33 -3.24
N GLY A 30 5.51 -2.32 -4.51
CA GLY A 30 6.33 -3.38 -5.09
C GLY A 30 7.69 -3.50 -4.40
N TYR A 31 8.27 -2.39 -3.97
CA TYR A 31 9.51 -2.38 -3.18
C TYR A 31 9.31 -3.00 -1.79
N CYS A 32 8.17 -2.72 -1.12
CA CYS A 32 7.81 -3.38 0.13
C CYS A 32 7.70 -4.90 -0.06
N ALA A 33 6.99 -5.34 -1.10
CA ALA A 33 6.86 -6.75 -1.44
C ALA A 33 8.22 -7.42 -1.69
N ALA A 34 9.12 -6.76 -2.43
CA ALA A 34 10.47 -7.27 -2.72
C ALA A 34 11.34 -7.42 -1.44
N LEU A 35 11.16 -6.56 -0.45
CA LEU A 35 11.87 -6.62 0.83
C LEU A 35 11.16 -7.50 1.88
N ALA A 36 10.05 -8.15 1.53
CA ALA A 36 9.15 -8.81 2.49
C ALA A 36 8.73 -7.89 3.65
N LYS A 37 8.61 -6.59 3.39
CA LYS A 37 8.09 -5.60 4.35
C LYS A 37 6.57 -5.63 4.30
N PRO A 38 5.87 -5.89 5.43
CA PRO A 38 4.42 -5.94 5.41
C PRO A 38 3.87 -4.55 5.10
N TYR A 39 2.83 -4.51 4.28
CA TYR A 39 2.19 -3.26 3.93
C TYR A 39 0.68 -3.43 3.71
N ILE A 40 -0.04 -2.33 3.85
CA ILE A 40 -1.49 -2.21 3.66
C ILE A 40 -1.73 -1.24 2.51
N THR A 41 -2.64 -1.57 1.59
CA THR A 41 -3.08 -0.65 0.54
C THR A 41 -4.33 0.11 0.99
N LEU A 42 -4.39 1.40 0.70
CA LEU A 42 -5.54 2.26 0.97
C LEU A 42 -6.01 2.92 -0.33
N HIS A 43 -7.13 2.46 -0.87
CA HIS A 43 -7.72 3.01 -2.10
C HIS A 43 -9.19 2.63 -2.29
N SER A 44 -9.86 3.32 -3.22
CA SER A 44 -11.24 3.01 -3.59
C SER A 44 -11.36 1.73 -4.42
N GLU A 45 -12.59 1.20 -4.50
CA GLU A 45 -12.91 0.01 -5.30
C GLU A 45 -12.67 0.22 -6.81
N GLU A 46 -12.73 1.48 -7.27
CA GLU A 46 -12.59 1.87 -8.68
C GLU A 46 -11.25 1.44 -9.30
N ILE A 47 -10.22 1.26 -8.47
CA ILE A 47 -8.87 0.90 -8.92
C ILE A 47 -8.41 -0.48 -8.39
N VAL A 48 -9.30 -1.31 -7.88
CA VAL A 48 -8.98 -2.69 -7.45
C VAL A 48 -8.47 -3.52 -8.61
N HIS A 49 -9.13 -3.48 -9.77
CA HIS A 49 -8.70 -4.28 -10.91
C HIS A 49 -7.27 -3.95 -11.38
N PRO A 50 -6.90 -2.66 -11.58
CA PRO A 50 -5.52 -2.32 -11.94
C PRO A 50 -4.50 -2.53 -10.80
N LEU A 51 -4.93 -2.54 -9.52
CA LEU A 51 -4.03 -2.76 -8.37
C LEU A 51 -4.00 -4.21 -7.87
N LYS A 52 -4.74 -5.14 -8.48
CA LYS A 52 -4.88 -6.54 -8.04
C LYS A 52 -3.56 -7.25 -7.71
N GLU A 53 -2.49 -7.00 -8.45
CA GLU A 53 -1.18 -7.63 -8.23
C GLU A 53 -0.44 -7.01 -7.03
N VAL A 54 -0.69 -5.73 -6.78
CA VAL A 54 -0.21 -5.03 -5.58
C VAL A 54 -0.99 -5.55 -4.37
N ASP A 55 -2.32 -5.57 -4.45
CA ASP A 55 -3.18 -6.05 -3.36
C ASP A 55 -2.92 -7.51 -3.01
N ALA A 56 -2.60 -8.36 -3.99
CA ALA A 56 -2.26 -9.76 -3.77
C ALA A 56 -0.99 -9.95 -2.91
N GLN A 57 -0.11 -8.95 -2.82
CA GLN A 57 1.09 -8.98 -1.98
C GLN A 57 0.91 -8.16 -0.68
N ALA A 58 -0.16 -7.37 -0.58
CA ALA A 58 -0.47 -6.61 0.62
C ALA A 58 -1.05 -7.53 1.71
N GLN A 59 -0.92 -7.12 2.98
CA GLN A 59 -1.52 -7.84 4.10
C GLN A 59 -3.02 -7.56 4.22
N ALA A 60 -3.44 -6.38 3.78
CA ALA A 60 -4.84 -5.97 3.70
C ALA A 60 -5.01 -4.86 2.67
N TRP A 61 -6.21 -4.79 2.10
CA TRP A 61 -6.70 -3.65 1.34
C TRP A 61 -7.81 -2.95 2.15
N CYS A 62 -7.71 -1.64 2.29
CA CYS A 62 -8.66 -0.79 2.99
C CYS A 62 -9.22 0.28 2.03
N THR A 63 -10.47 0.68 2.26
CA THR A 63 -11.12 1.79 1.55
C THR A 63 -11.19 3.06 2.39
N THR A 64 -11.03 2.95 3.72
CA THR A 64 -11.02 4.10 4.66
C THR A 64 -9.83 4.06 5.62
N THR A 65 -9.48 5.20 6.19
CA THR A 65 -8.43 5.28 7.23
C THR A 65 -8.83 4.56 8.51
N ASP A 66 -10.12 4.51 8.85
CA ASP A 66 -10.60 3.82 10.04
C ASP A 66 -10.39 2.31 9.94
N GLN A 67 -10.58 1.73 8.75
CA GLN A 67 -10.23 0.33 8.48
C GLN A 67 -8.74 0.06 8.62
N VAL A 68 -7.89 1.02 8.21
CA VAL A 68 -6.44 0.90 8.43
C VAL A 68 -6.13 0.87 9.92
N VAL A 69 -6.73 1.76 10.71
CA VAL A 69 -6.54 1.79 12.17
C VAL A 69 -7.05 0.49 12.81
N GLU A 70 -8.19 -0.02 12.36
CA GLU A 70 -8.75 -1.29 12.85
C GLU A 70 -7.85 -2.48 12.52
N THR A 71 -7.25 -2.51 11.33
CA THR A 71 -6.31 -3.55 10.89
C THR A 71 -5.01 -3.56 11.70
N LEU A 72 -4.63 -2.42 12.29
CA LEU A 72 -3.41 -2.26 13.09
C LEU A 72 -3.60 -2.53 14.59
N ARG A 73 -4.81 -2.84 15.04
CA ARG A 73 -5.08 -3.22 16.43
C ARG A 73 -4.65 -4.65 16.72
#